data_AF-A0A7I7WXD9-F1
#
_entry.id   AF-A0A7I7WXD9-F1
#
_cell.length_a   1.000
_cell.length_b   1.000
_cell.length_c   1.000
_cell.angle_alpha   90.00
_cell.angle_beta   90.00
_cell.angle_gamma   90.00
#
_symmetry.space_group_name_H-M   'P 1'
#
loop_
_entity.id
_entity.type
_entity.pdbx_description
1 polymer ?
#
loop_
_entity_poly.entity_id
_entity_poly.type
_entity_poly.pdbx_seq_one_letter_code
_entity_poly.pdbx_strand_id
1 'polypeptide(L)'
;MKAAAPVRLTAAGVALLCVLAGCNRSDGQASPVSSAPASGTSSESTTTEAATPADYSALLITSEDIDSSEPFTAEPPILNPNGEAGVSGRFFAEDSSMIGSTIRVLADPAEAARVLELTSNGVSNVAGRREPSPIGTNGSVIAGTSLDQITGITVLTFSEQNAVVTLEFDGPYGKLEGLPAELIDSVARRQLEILRARLPEMAPPPPLPVAATIGGKPVDVRGPVVCKYWNGRSTIIAGNSVLKIVVELEPDASVVHRVELANVDDVYLSSPGNMATVTKAGNTYTVIGTASGESDTTPPRQVTEPFEISLTCP
;
A
#
# COMPACT_ATOMS: atom_id res chain seq x y z
N MET A 1 43.23 38.72 11.60
CA MET A 1 44.50 37.99 11.43
C MET A 1 44.97 37.48 12.79
N LYS A 2 45.60 36.30 12.79
CA LYS A 2 45.97 35.41 13.92
C LYS A 2 44.85 34.48 14.39
N ALA A 3 45.04 33.18 14.53
CA ALA A 3 45.98 32.22 13.94
C ALA A 3 45.36 30.85 14.25
N ALA A 4 45.15 30.01 13.23
CA ALA A 4 44.87 28.59 13.41
C ALA A 4 46.18 27.83 13.21
N ALA A 5 46.48 26.90 14.13
CA ALA A 5 47.52 25.90 13.95
C ALA A 5 47.04 24.53 14.49
N PRO A 6 47.46 23.42 13.88
CA PRO A 6 46.72 22.16 13.88
C PRO A 6 47.33 21.10 14.82
N VAL A 7 46.51 20.16 15.27
CA VAL A 7 46.98 18.91 15.90
C VAL A 7 46.77 17.76 14.92
N ARG A 8 47.88 17.14 14.52
CA ARG A 8 47.93 15.86 13.79
C ARG A 8 47.82 14.72 14.79
N LEU A 9 47.02 13.70 14.49
CA LEU A 9 47.17 12.38 15.11
C LEU A 9 47.32 11.31 14.04
N THR A 10 48.28 10.43 14.27
CA THR A 10 48.86 9.41 13.41
C THR A 10 48.07 8.10 13.38
N ALA A 11 48.18 7.40 12.25
CA ALA A 11 47.70 6.04 12.04
C ALA A 11 48.45 4.99 12.88
N ALA A 12 47.77 3.89 13.23
CA ALA A 12 48.39 2.61 13.54
C ALA A 12 47.43 1.48 13.13
N GLY A 13 47.85 0.68 12.15
CA GLY A 13 47.19 -0.57 11.78
C GLY A 13 47.65 -1.71 12.69
N VAL A 14 46.75 -2.67 12.94
CA VAL A 14 47.11 -3.98 13.48
C VAL A 14 46.26 -5.02 12.76
N ALA A 15 46.93 -5.83 11.94
CA ALA A 15 46.46 -7.13 11.48
C ALA A 15 47.06 -8.19 12.41
N LEU A 16 46.26 -9.16 12.87
CA LEU A 16 46.76 -10.35 13.54
C LEU A 16 45.90 -11.57 13.19
N LEU A 17 46.50 -12.46 12.39
CA LEU A 17 46.13 -13.87 12.22
C LEU A 17 46.75 -14.68 13.37
N CYS A 18 46.04 -15.69 13.88
CA CYS A 18 46.60 -17.03 14.18
C CYS A 18 45.50 -18.02 14.61
N VAL A 19 45.52 -19.17 13.94
CA VAL A 19 44.79 -20.42 14.20
C VAL A 19 45.47 -21.16 15.36
N LEU A 20 44.74 -21.98 16.15
CA LEU A 20 45.15 -23.34 16.58
C LEU A 20 44.06 -24.05 17.43
N ALA A 21 43.67 -25.23 16.92
CA ALA A 21 43.44 -26.53 17.58
C ALA A 21 42.53 -26.71 18.81
N GLY A 22 41.68 -27.75 18.75
CA GLY A 22 41.04 -28.35 19.92
C GLY A 22 40.05 -29.49 19.63
N CYS A 23 40.47 -30.57 18.96
CA CYS A 23 39.72 -31.83 18.89
C CYS A 23 39.95 -32.66 20.17
N ASN A 24 38.90 -33.25 20.74
CA ASN A 24 39.02 -34.29 21.77
C ASN A 24 38.42 -35.61 21.26
N ARG A 25 39.20 -36.69 21.34
CA ARG A 25 38.89 -38.07 20.92
C ARG A 25 38.54 -38.92 22.15
N SER A 26 37.68 -39.91 21.99
CA SER A 26 37.67 -41.14 22.80
C SER A 26 37.22 -42.30 21.91
N ASP A 27 38.06 -43.33 21.83
CA ASP A 27 37.97 -44.51 20.95
C ASP A 27 37.09 -45.63 21.54
N GLY A 28 36.51 -46.46 20.65
CA GLY A 28 35.79 -47.70 21.01
C GLY A 28 35.31 -48.54 19.82
N GLN A 29 36.26 -49.19 19.12
CA GLN A 29 36.23 -50.51 18.42
C GLN A 29 34.99 -51.04 17.61
N ALA A 30 35.15 -51.07 16.27
CA ALA A 30 34.78 -52.01 15.16
C ALA A 30 33.66 -53.09 15.31
N SER A 31 32.79 -53.46 14.33
CA SER A 31 32.96 -53.74 12.87
C SER A 31 31.58 -53.82 12.12
N PRO A 32 31.47 -54.33 10.86
CA PRO A 32 31.13 -53.59 9.65
C PRO A 32 29.69 -53.80 9.12
N VAL A 33 29.04 -52.78 8.54
CA VAL A 33 27.90 -53.01 7.65
C VAL A 33 27.68 -51.89 6.64
N SER A 34 27.58 -52.31 5.38
CA SER A 34 26.93 -51.72 4.19
C SER A 34 26.84 -50.21 3.99
N SER A 35 27.47 -49.79 2.90
CA SER A 35 27.19 -48.58 2.14
C SER A 35 25.69 -48.44 1.81
N ALA A 36 25.05 -47.39 2.32
CA ALA A 36 23.78 -46.88 1.80
C ALA A 36 24.06 -45.51 1.14
N PRO A 37 23.54 -45.24 -0.06
CA PRO A 37 23.76 -43.97 -0.73
C PRO A 37 23.05 -42.83 0.02
N ALA A 38 23.71 -41.67 0.02
CA ALA A 38 23.19 -40.42 0.55
C ALA A 38 21.84 -40.09 -0.11
N SER A 39 20.76 -40.14 0.67
CA SER A 39 19.55 -39.38 0.36
C SER A 39 19.76 -37.99 0.96
N GLY A 40 20.51 -37.16 0.23
CA GLY A 40 20.38 -35.72 0.39
C GLY A 40 18.95 -35.38 -0.02
N THR A 41 18.07 -35.27 0.96
CA THR A 41 16.83 -34.52 0.74
C THR A 41 17.29 -33.09 0.58
N SER A 42 17.40 -32.67 -0.68
CA SER A 42 17.42 -31.26 -1.03
C SER A 42 16.15 -30.69 -0.43
N SER A 43 16.29 -30.01 0.72
CA SER A 43 15.30 -29.02 1.10
C SER A 43 15.31 -28.02 -0.03
N GLU A 44 14.29 -28.07 -0.88
CA GLU A 44 13.96 -26.98 -1.78
C GLU A 44 13.74 -25.77 -0.88
N SER A 45 14.77 -24.94 -0.82
CA SER A 45 14.65 -23.55 -0.44
C SER A 45 13.64 -22.95 -1.41
N THR A 46 12.40 -22.81 -0.96
CA THR A 46 11.48 -21.85 -1.57
C THR A 46 12.11 -20.48 -1.34
N THR A 47 12.93 -20.05 -2.30
CA THR A 47 13.24 -18.64 -2.48
C THR A 47 11.90 -17.96 -2.68
N THR A 48 11.42 -17.24 -1.67
CA THR A 48 10.39 -16.22 -1.85
C THR A 48 10.98 -15.18 -2.78
N GLU A 49 10.77 -15.38 -4.07
CA GLU A 49 11.04 -14.39 -5.11
C GLU A 49 10.22 -13.14 -4.75
N ALA A 50 10.88 -11.99 -4.71
CA ALA A 50 10.19 -10.72 -4.59
C ALA A 50 9.22 -10.63 -5.78
N ALA A 51 7.91 -10.62 -5.50
CA ALA A 51 6.89 -10.59 -6.53
C ALA A 51 7.16 -9.43 -7.49
N THR A 52 7.28 -9.74 -8.78
CA THR A 52 7.30 -8.71 -9.82
C THR A 52 6.06 -7.83 -9.66
N PRO A 53 6.18 -6.49 -9.78
CA PRO A 53 5.02 -5.61 -9.70
C PRO A 53 3.99 -6.08 -10.72
N ALA A 54 2.76 -6.34 -10.26
CA ALA A 54 1.69 -6.76 -11.16
C ALA A 54 1.49 -5.68 -12.23
N ASP A 55 1.43 -6.13 -13.49
CA ASP A 55 1.27 -5.25 -14.65
C ASP A 55 -0.21 -5.15 -15.02
N TYR A 56 -0.80 -3.99 -14.72
CA TYR A 56 -2.19 -3.67 -15.01
C TYR A 56 -2.34 -2.76 -16.24
N SER A 57 -1.27 -2.51 -17.01
CA SER A 57 -1.27 -1.57 -18.14
C SER A 57 -2.32 -1.88 -19.21
N ALA A 58 -2.68 -3.15 -19.40
CA ALA A 58 -3.75 -3.56 -20.29
C ALA A 58 -5.16 -3.12 -19.86
N LEU A 59 -5.32 -2.54 -18.66
CA LEU A 59 -6.57 -1.91 -18.21
C LEU A 59 -6.72 -0.47 -18.69
N LEU A 60 -5.66 0.20 -19.15
CA LEU A 60 -5.76 1.58 -19.61
C LEU A 60 -6.43 1.67 -20.99
N ILE A 61 -7.14 2.78 -21.22
CA ILE A 61 -7.42 3.24 -22.59
C ILE A 61 -6.12 3.48 -23.36
N THR A 62 -6.20 3.47 -24.68
CA THR A 62 -5.12 3.90 -25.58
C THR A 62 -5.49 5.22 -26.27
N SER A 63 -4.54 5.86 -26.94
CA SER A 63 -4.85 7.06 -27.74
C SER A 63 -5.85 6.79 -28.86
N GLU A 64 -5.93 5.56 -29.37
CA GLU A 64 -6.89 5.15 -30.40
C GLU A 64 -8.33 5.06 -29.87
N ASP A 65 -8.49 4.97 -28.55
CA ASP A 65 -9.78 4.92 -27.87
C ASP A 65 -10.35 6.33 -27.58
N ILE A 66 -9.60 7.40 -27.89
CA ILE A 66 -9.97 8.80 -27.62
C ILE A 66 -10.49 9.43 -28.92
N ASP A 67 -11.81 9.53 -29.04
CA ASP A 67 -12.47 10.16 -30.19
C ASP A 67 -12.60 11.68 -29.98
N SER A 68 -11.55 12.41 -30.35
CA SER A 68 -11.48 13.86 -30.27
C SER A 68 -11.08 14.48 -31.61
N SER A 69 -11.45 15.74 -31.82
CA SER A 69 -11.04 16.50 -33.01
C SER A 69 -9.52 16.73 -33.06
N GLU A 70 -8.91 16.93 -31.89
CA GLU A 70 -7.46 17.08 -31.73
C GLU A 70 -6.85 15.73 -31.31
N PRO A 71 -5.72 15.30 -31.88
CA PRO A 71 -5.11 14.03 -31.51
C PRO A 71 -4.46 14.10 -30.12
N PHE A 72 -4.64 13.02 -29.33
CA PHE A 72 -3.95 12.84 -28.06
C PHE A 72 -2.74 11.91 -28.20
N THR A 73 -1.65 12.24 -27.53
CA THR A 73 -0.45 11.40 -27.43
C THR A 73 -0.35 10.82 -26.01
N ALA A 74 -0.11 9.51 -25.92
CA ALA A 74 0.05 8.82 -24.63
C ALA A 74 1.49 8.93 -24.10
N GLU A 75 1.65 9.20 -22.81
CA GLU A 75 2.91 8.95 -22.10
C GLU A 75 3.04 7.47 -21.71
N PRO A 76 4.27 6.98 -21.46
CA PRO A 76 4.46 5.65 -20.89
C PRO A 76 3.67 5.46 -19.58
N PRO A 77 2.95 4.32 -19.41
CA PRO A 77 2.19 4.06 -18.20
C PRO A 77 3.06 4.02 -16.94
N ILE A 78 2.52 4.55 -15.84
CA ILE A 78 3.11 4.43 -14.52
C ILE A 78 2.51 3.20 -13.84
N LEU A 79 3.32 2.17 -13.64
CA LEU A 79 2.91 0.95 -12.94
C LEU A 79 2.87 1.19 -11.43
N ASN A 80 1.81 0.68 -10.80
CA ASN A 80 1.60 0.70 -9.36
C ASN A 80 1.82 2.09 -8.72
N PRO A 81 1.07 3.12 -9.17
CA PRO A 81 1.27 4.51 -8.74
C PRO A 81 1.13 4.63 -7.22
N ASN A 82 2.00 5.43 -6.59
CA ASN A 82 2.10 5.57 -5.13
C ASN A 82 2.38 4.26 -4.38
N GLY A 83 2.86 3.22 -5.06
CA GLY A 83 3.09 1.89 -4.49
C GLY A 83 1.82 1.05 -4.32
N GLU A 84 0.67 1.50 -4.85
CA GLU A 84 -0.59 0.77 -4.80
C GLU A 84 -0.78 -0.08 -6.05
N ALA A 85 -1.39 -1.26 -5.91
CA ALA A 85 -1.68 -2.14 -7.04
C ALA A 85 -2.56 -1.41 -8.08
N GLY A 86 -2.09 -1.32 -9.32
CA GLY A 86 -2.81 -0.63 -10.39
C GLY A 86 -1.89 0.00 -11.43
N VAL A 87 -2.43 0.98 -12.14
CA VAL A 87 -1.72 1.68 -13.22
C VAL A 87 -2.26 3.10 -13.41
N SER A 88 -1.41 4.01 -13.88
CA SER A 88 -1.83 5.33 -14.35
C SER A 88 -1.36 5.58 -15.79
N GLY A 89 -2.25 6.10 -16.62
CA GLY A 89 -1.97 6.60 -17.96
C GLY A 89 -2.25 8.10 -18.06
N ARG A 90 -1.51 8.79 -18.93
CA ARG A 90 -1.70 10.21 -19.21
C ARG A 90 -1.65 10.44 -20.71
N PHE A 91 -2.56 11.28 -21.20
CA PHE A 91 -2.72 11.60 -22.61
C PHE A 91 -2.75 13.12 -22.76
N PHE A 92 -2.00 13.65 -23.72
CA PHE A 92 -1.87 15.09 -23.94
C PHE A 92 -2.23 15.46 -25.37
N ALA A 93 -2.96 16.55 -25.55
CA ALA A 93 -3.21 17.18 -26.83
C ALA A 93 -2.29 18.42 -27.03
N GLU A 94 -2.17 18.89 -28.27
CA GLU A 94 -1.31 20.05 -28.59
C GLU A 94 -1.80 21.36 -27.95
N ASP A 95 -3.10 21.49 -27.71
CA ASP A 95 -3.72 22.63 -27.06
C ASP A 95 -3.54 22.65 -25.53
N SER A 96 -2.71 21.75 -25.01
CA SER A 96 -2.44 21.52 -23.58
C SER A 96 -3.58 20.90 -22.79
N SER A 97 -4.62 20.38 -23.46
CA SER A 97 -5.59 19.49 -22.79
C SER A 97 -4.92 18.21 -22.31
N MET A 98 -5.40 17.65 -21.20
CA MET A 98 -4.85 16.43 -20.60
C MET A 98 -5.96 15.49 -20.15
N ILE A 99 -5.80 14.21 -20.43
CA ILE A 99 -6.65 13.15 -19.89
C ILE A 99 -5.78 12.26 -19.01
N GLY A 100 -6.14 12.15 -17.74
CA GLY A 100 -5.55 11.24 -16.78
C GLY A 100 -6.47 10.05 -16.56
N SER A 101 -5.92 8.84 -16.58
CA SER A 101 -6.62 7.63 -16.13
C SER A 101 -5.80 6.95 -15.05
N THR A 102 -6.32 6.90 -13.84
CA THR A 102 -5.71 6.17 -12.72
C THR A 102 -6.64 5.03 -12.32
N ILE A 103 -6.13 3.81 -12.40
CA ILE A 103 -6.84 2.58 -12.06
C ILE A 103 -6.13 1.96 -10.88
N ARG A 104 -6.85 1.80 -9.77
CA ARG A 104 -6.39 1.10 -8.58
C ARG A 104 -7.12 -0.22 -8.51
N VAL A 105 -6.37 -1.32 -8.35
CA VAL A 105 -6.92 -2.67 -8.20
C VAL A 105 -6.80 -3.06 -6.74
N LEU A 106 -7.90 -3.51 -6.16
CA LEU A 106 -8.05 -3.82 -4.75
C LEU A 106 -8.21 -5.33 -4.56
N ALA A 107 -8.05 -5.80 -3.32
CA ALA A 107 -8.15 -7.23 -3.01
C ALA A 107 -9.55 -7.79 -3.34
N ASP A 108 -10.60 -7.01 -3.09
CA ASP A 108 -11.98 -7.42 -3.32
C ASP A 108 -12.92 -6.22 -3.64
N PRO A 109 -14.16 -6.49 -4.12
CA PRO A 109 -15.12 -5.44 -4.45
C PRO A 109 -15.61 -4.61 -3.25
N ALA A 110 -15.61 -5.15 -2.03
CA ALA A 110 -16.02 -4.40 -0.84
C ALA A 110 -14.93 -3.39 -0.43
N GLU A 111 -13.66 -3.72 -0.67
CA GLU A 111 -12.56 -2.78 -0.58
C GLU A 111 -12.74 -1.64 -1.59
N ALA A 112 -12.97 -1.98 -2.86
CA ALA A 112 -13.16 -1.00 -3.93
C ALA A 112 -14.30 -0.02 -3.63
N ALA A 113 -15.44 -0.47 -3.08
CA ALA A 113 -16.58 0.39 -2.77
C ALA A 113 -16.24 1.50 -1.75
N ARG A 114 -15.56 1.17 -0.66
CA ARG A 114 -15.16 2.14 0.39
C ARG A 114 -13.99 3.00 -0.04
N VAL A 115 -13.07 2.42 -0.82
CA VAL A 115 -11.96 3.18 -1.41
C VAL A 115 -12.48 4.21 -2.40
N LEU A 116 -13.48 3.87 -3.23
CA LEU A 116 -14.14 4.83 -4.13
C LEU A 116 -14.76 5.99 -3.37
N GLU A 117 -15.40 5.74 -2.23
CA GLU A 117 -15.97 6.81 -1.40
C GLU A 117 -14.88 7.76 -0.88
N LEU A 118 -13.77 7.23 -0.38
CA LEU A 118 -12.62 8.03 0.06
C LEU A 118 -12.00 8.82 -1.09
N THR A 119 -11.78 8.18 -2.25
CA THR A 119 -11.24 8.81 -3.46
C THR A 119 -12.16 9.94 -3.92
N SER A 120 -13.47 9.70 -3.98
CA SER A 120 -14.43 10.71 -4.39
C SER A 120 -14.43 11.90 -3.42
N ASN A 121 -14.41 11.66 -2.10
CA ASN A 121 -14.34 12.72 -1.10
C ASN A 121 -13.00 13.48 -1.07
N GLY A 122 -11.92 12.87 -1.55
CA GLY A 122 -10.59 13.46 -1.62
C GLY A 122 -10.36 14.43 -2.79
N VAL A 123 -11.26 14.47 -3.78
CA VAL A 123 -11.14 15.41 -4.92
C VAL A 123 -11.40 16.84 -4.43
N SER A 124 -10.32 17.62 -4.29
CA SER A 124 -10.36 19.01 -3.79
C SER A 124 -9.74 20.04 -4.73
N ASN A 125 -9.20 19.62 -5.88
CA ASN A 125 -8.58 20.48 -6.89
C ASN A 125 -9.59 21.11 -7.87
N VAL A 126 -10.86 20.73 -7.81
CA VAL A 126 -11.93 21.21 -8.69
C VAL A 126 -12.94 22.05 -7.92
N ALA A 127 -13.09 23.32 -8.32
CA ALA A 127 -14.15 24.20 -7.85
C ALA A 127 -15.45 23.89 -8.62
N GLY A 128 -16.14 22.82 -8.22
CA GLY A 128 -17.35 22.33 -8.87
C GLY A 128 -18.33 21.68 -7.90
N ARG A 129 -19.47 21.26 -8.43
CA ARG A 129 -20.46 20.45 -7.70
C ARG A 129 -20.36 19.01 -8.14
N ARG A 130 -20.34 18.08 -7.19
CA ARG A 130 -20.36 16.64 -7.47
C ARG A 130 -21.77 16.17 -7.80
N GLU A 131 -21.89 15.33 -8.82
CA GLU A 131 -23.13 14.77 -9.30
C GLU A 131 -22.98 13.25 -9.53
N PRO A 132 -24.05 12.44 -9.39
CA PRO A 132 -24.02 11.03 -9.74
C PRO A 132 -23.74 10.83 -11.24
N SER A 133 -22.98 9.80 -11.58
CA SER A 133 -22.68 9.41 -12.95
C SER A 133 -23.20 8.00 -13.25
N PRO A 134 -23.75 7.74 -14.45
CA PRO A 134 -24.14 6.39 -14.87
C PRO A 134 -22.94 5.47 -15.20
N ILE A 135 -21.71 6.00 -15.17
CA ILE A 135 -20.51 5.23 -15.45
C ILE A 135 -20.11 4.38 -14.25
N GLY A 136 -20.02 3.07 -14.46
CA GLY A 136 -19.59 2.11 -13.44
C GLY A 136 -20.54 2.01 -12.25
N THR A 137 -20.07 1.34 -11.20
CA THR A 137 -20.76 1.24 -9.91
C THR A 137 -20.44 2.46 -9.07
N ASN A 138 -21.48 3.07 -8.47
CA ASN A 138 -21.37 4.27 -7.63
C ASN A 138 -20.57 5.41 -8.27
N GLY A 139 -20.71 5.57 -9.59
CA GLY A 139 -20.06 6.62 -10.36
C GLY A 139 -20.41 8.02 -9.86
N SER A 140 -19.43 8.91 -9.81
CA SER A 140 -19.61 10.32 -9.53
C SER A 140 -18.75 11.18 -10.45
N VAL A 141 -19.22 12.38 -10.77
CA VAL A 141 -18.50 13.35 -11.59
C VAL A 141 -18.53 14.71 -10.90
N ILE A 142 -17.40 15.43 -10.94
CA ILE A 142 -17.30 16.83 -10.55
C ILE A 142 -16.71 17.61 -11.71
N ALA A 143 -17.48 18.56 -12.23
CA ALA A 143 -17.04 19.47 -13.28
C ALA A 143 -17.00 20.90 -12.74
N GLY A 144 -15.97 21.66 -13.11
CA GLY A 144 -15.77 23.02 -12.65
C GLY A 144 -14.46 23.58 -13.17
N THR A 145 -13.82 24.45 -12.39
CA THR A 145 -12.51 25.02 -12.72
C THR A 145 -11.44 24.56 -11.76
N SER A 146 -10.19 24.62 -12.18
CA SER A 146 -9.03 24.57 -11.29
C SER A 146 -9.11 25.67 -10.22
N LEU A 147 -8.42 25.47 -9.08
CA LEU A 147 -8.43 26.44 -7.97
C LEU A 147 -7.80 27.79 -8.33
N ASP A 148 -6.86 27.80 -9.28
CA ASP A 148 -6.28 29.01 -9.85
C ASP A 148 -7.17 29.66 -10.92
N GLN A 149 -8.30 29.04 -11.28
CA GLN A 149 -9.26 29.51 -12.27
C GLN A 149 -8.63 29.75 -13.64
N ILE A 150 -7.73 28.84 -14.06
CA ILE A 150 -7.07 28.91 -15.37
C ILE A 150 -7.63 27.87 -16.33
N THR A 151 -8.03 26.71 -15.83
CA THR A 151 -8.44 25.57 -16.66
C THR A 151 -9.77 25.00 -16.18
N GLY A 152 -10.64 24.63 -17.11
CA GLY A 152 -11.82 23.81 -16.81
C GLY A 152 -11.40 22.37 -16.55
N ILE A 153 -11.78 21.81 -15.41
CA ILE A 153 -11.44 20.44 -14.99
C ILE A 153 -12.72 19.65 -14.77
N THR A 154 -12.73 18.41 -15.26
CA THR A 154 -13.73 17.40 -14.90
C THR A 154 -13.04 16.17 -14.33
N VAL A 155 -13.48 15.70 -13.15
CA VAL A 155 -13.01 14.45 -12.55
C VAL A 155 -14.19 13.50 -12.41
N LEU A 156 -14.08 12.31 -12.99
CA LEU A 156 -15.05 11.23 -12.90
C LEU A 156 -14.44 10.06 -12.13
N THR A 157 -15.11 9.61 -11.07
CA THR A 157 -14.70 8.47 -10.25
C THR A 157 -15.76 7.38 -10.31
N PHE A 158 -15.36 6.11 -10.39
CA PHE A 158 -16.28 4.97 -10.32
C PHE A 158 -15.53 3.71 -9.90
N SER A 159 -16.28 2.65 -9.58
CA SER A 159 -15.71 1.30 -9.42
C SER A 159 -16.30 0.32 -10.41
N GLU A 160 -15.53 -0.72 -10.71
CA GLU A 160 -15.97 -1.90 -11.46
C GLU A 160 -15.29 -3.12 -10.82
N GLN A 161 -16.07 -4.05 -10.30
CA GLN A 161 -15.59 -5.18 -9.50
C GLN A 161 -14.67 -4.72 -8.35
N ASN A 162 -13.42 -5.18 -8.32
CA ASN A 162 -12.40 -4.82 -7.35
C ASN A 162 -11.50 -3.66 -7.81
N ALA A 163 -11.85 -2.91 -8.87
CA ALA A 163 -11.09 -1.75 -9.32
C ALA A 163 -11.81 -0.44 -9.02
N VAL A 164 -11.03 0.59 -8.65
CA VAL A 164 -11.46 1.98 -8.52
C VAL A 164 -10.74 2.78 -9.59
N VAL A 165 -11.51 3.59 -10.34
CA VAL A 165 -10.98 4.40 -11.43
C VAL A 165 -11.26 5.87 -11.17
N THR A 166 -10.23 6.69 -11.42
CA THR A 166 -10.32 8.13 -11.51
C THR A 166 -9.91 8.55 -12.91
N LEU A 167 -10.84 9.19 -13.62
CA LEU A 167 -10.60 9.85 -14.89
C LEU A 167 -10.58 11.36 -14.64
N GLU A 168 -9.49 12.03 -14.99
CA GLU A 168 -9.35 13.48 -14.91
C GLU A 168 -9.22 14.06 -16.32
N PHE A 169 -9.95 15.13 -16.57
CA PHE A 169 -10.06 15.78 -17.87
C PHE A 169 -9.77 17.26 -17.67
N ASP A 170 -8.58 17.68 -18.06
CA ASP A 170 -8.16 19.07 -18.08
C ASP A 170 -8.40 19.62 -19.47
N GLY A 171 -9.18 20.70 -19.55
CA GLY A 171 -9.34 21.46 -20.78
C GLY A 171 -8.06 22.20 -21.19
N PRO A 172 -8.10 22.90 -22.34
CA PRO A 172 -6.97 23.67 -22.82
C PRO A 172 -6.56 24.74 -21.78
N TYR A 173 -5.25 24.97 -21.66
CA TYR A 173 -4.74 25.96 -20.70
C TYR A 173 -5.31 27.36 -21.00
N GLY A 174 -5.86 28.01 -19.98
CA GLY A 174 -6.49 29.33 -20.12
C GLY A 174 -7.93 29.30 -20.65
N LYS A 175 -8.56 28.12 -20.74
CA LYS A 175 -9.97 27.91 -21.11
C LYS A 175 -10.72 27.28 -19.95
N LEU A 176 -11.82 27.92 -19.53
CA LEU A 176 -12.60 27.49 -18.36
C LEU A 176 -13.73 26.52 -18.71
N GLU A 177 -14.04 26.39 -20.00
CA GLU A 177 -15.12 25.54 -20.49
C GLU A 177 -14.81 24.04 -20.31
N GLY A 178 -13.53 23.68 -20.16
CA GLY A 178 -13.09 22.28 -20.04
C GLY A 178 -13.14 21.53 -21.37
N LEU A 179 -13.05 20.19 -21.31
CA LEU A 179 -13.25 19.32 -22.47
C LEU A 179 -14.74 19.11 -22.80
N PRO A 180 -15.09 18.81 -24.07
CA PRO A 180 -16.48 18.54 -24.45
C PRO A 180 -17.07 17.34 -23.70
N ALA A 181 -18.34 17.46 -23.27
CA ALA A 181 -19.02 16.41 -22.53
C ALA A 181 -19.08 15.07 -23.28
N GLU A 182 -19.29 15.10 -24.60
CA GLU A 182 -19.30 13.89 -25.44
C GLU A 182 -17.97 13.13 -25.43
N LEU A 183 -16.85 13.86 -25.39
CA LEU A 183 -15.51 13.27 -25.28
C LEU A 183 -15.29 12.64 -23.90
N ILE A 184 -15.72 13.33 -22.83
CA ILE A 184 -15.64 12.81 -21.46
C ILE A 184 -16.45 11.50 -21.36
N ASP A 185 -17.68 11.52 -21.88
CA ASP A 185 -18.59 10.38 -21.89
C ASP A 185 -18.07 9.20 -22.71
N SER A 186 -17.49 9.45 -23.89
CA SER A 186 -16.95 8.40 -24.76
C SER A 186 -15.76 7.70 -24.11
N VAL A 187 -14.81 8.48 -23.58
CA VAL A 187 -13.64 7.96 -22.88
C VAL A 187 -14.04 7.19 -21.62
N ALA A 188 -14.98 7.71 -20.83
CA ALA A 188 -15.42 7.07 -19.60
C ALA A 188 -16.13 5.72 -19.86
N ARG A 189 -17.00 5.66 -20.87
CA ARG A 189 -17.63 4.39 -21.29
C ARG A 189 -16.60 3.40 -21.80
N ARG A 190 -15.64 3.88 -22.59
CA ARG A 190 -14.60 3.02 -23.15
C ARG A 190 -13.67 2.43 -22.08
N GLN A 191 -13.28 3.23 -21.10
CA GLN A 191 -12.52 2.77 -19.94
C GLN A 191 -13.28 1.68 -19.16
N LEU A 192 -14.60 1.86 -18.96
CA LEU A 192 -15.44 0.88 -18.29
C LEU A 192 -15.56 -0.44 -19.09
N GLU A 193 -15.68 -0.38 -20.41
CA GLU A 193 -15.69 -1.57 -21.28
C GLU A 193 -14.39 -2.36 -21.17
N ILE A 194 -13.24 -1.68 -21.20
CA ILE A 194 -11.94 -2.31 -21.05
C ILE A 194 -11.83 -3.03 -19.70
N LEU A 195 -12.25 -2.39 -18.60
CA LEU A 195 -12.27 -3.03 -17.28
C LEU A 195 -13.14 -4.29 -17.29
N ARG A 196 -14.35 -4.21 -17.84
CA ARG A 196 -15.26 -5.38 -17.89
C ARG A 196 -14.68 -6.54 -18.69
N ALA A 197 -13.93 -6.25 -19.75
CA ALA A 197 -13.33 -7.27 -20.59
C ALA A 197 -12.04 -7.86 -19.98
N ARG A 198 -11.21 -7.03 -19.35
CA ARG A 198 -9.82 -7.39 -18.98
C ARG A 198 -9.63 -7.68 -17.49
N LEU A 199 -10.35 -6.99 -16.61
CA LEU A 199 -10.19 -7.15 -15.17
C LEU A 199 -10.47 -8.59 -14.68
N PRO A 200 -11.48 -9.33 -15.21
CA PRO A 200 -11.70 -10.73 -14.82
C PRO A 200 -10.55 -11.69 -15.17
N GLU A 201 -9.70 -11.33 -16.14
CA GLU A 201 -8.55 -12.13 -16.55
C GLU A 201 -7.32 -11.88 -15.67
N MET A 202 -7.36 -10.83 -14.84
CA MET A 202 -6.25 -10.42 -13.98
C MET A 202 -6.42 -10.99 -12.58
N ALA A 203 -5.34 -11.55 -12.04
CA ALA A 203 -5.32 -11.97 -10.64
C ALA A 203 -5.50 -10.73 -9.74
N PRO A 204 -6.47 -10.74 -8.80
CA PRO A 204 -6.54 -9.69 -7.79
C PRO A 204 -5.21 -9.58 -7.05
N PRO A 205 -4.79 -8.37 -6.63
CA PRO A 205 -3.62 -8.23 -5.79
C PRO A 205 -3.81 -9.08 -4.53
N PRO A 206 -2.74 -9.70 -4.01
CA PRO A 206 -2.82 -10.34 -2.71
C PRO A 206 -3.38 -9.33 -1.70
N PRO A 207 -4.20 -9.78 -0.73
CA PRO A 207 -4.72 -8.90 0.31
C PRO A 207 -3.59 -8.06 0.89
N LEU A 208 -3.87 -6.77 1.15
CA LEU A 208 -2.91 -5.90 1.82
C LEU A 208 -2.36 -6.65 3.04
N PRO A 209 -1.06 -6.50 3.35
CA PRO A 209 -0.39 -7.36 4.32
C PRO A 209 -0.87 -7.20 5.77
N VAL A 210 -1.96 -6.45 5.98
CA VAL A 210 -2.58 -6.27 7.28
C VAL A 210 -3.70 -7.28 7.46
N ALA A 211 -3.38 -8.40 8.09
CA ALA A 211 -4.38 -9.30 8.65
C ALA A 211 -4.52 -8.97 10.14
N ALA A 212 -5.68 -8.47 10.56
CA ALA A 212 -5.94 -8.18 11.97
C ALA A 212 -7.18 -8.93 12.45
N THR A 213 -7.14 -9.47 13.66
CA THR A 213 -8.31 -9.92 14.40
C THR A 213 -8.31 -9.25 15.78
N ILE A 214 -9.49 -8.81 16.24
CA ILE A 214 -9.70 -8.27 17.59
C ILE A 214 -10.95 -8.96 18.16
N GLY A 215 -10.84 -9.54 19.36
CA GLY A 215 -11.91 -10.35 19.95
C GLY A 215 -12.27 -11.58 19.12
N GLY A 216 -11.31 -12.10 18.35
CA GLY A 216 -11.53 -13.19 17.39
C GLY A 216 -12.32 -12.79 16.14
N LYS A 217 -12.68 -11.51 16.00
CA LYS A 217 -13.35 -10.98 14.81
C LYS A 217 -12.31 -10.36 13.86
N PRO A 218 -12.33 -10.68 12.56
CA PRO A 218 -11.49 -9.99 11.59
C PRO A 218 -11.76 -8.48 11.60
N VAL A 219 -10.68 -7.70 11.58
CA VAL A 219 -10.70 -6.25 11.48
C VAL A 219 -10.07 -5.86 10.15
N ASP A 220 -10.85 -5.10 9.41
CA ASP A 220 -10.52 -4.65 8.07
C ASP A 220 -9.73 -3.35 8.15
N VAL A 221 -8.39 -3.49 8.19
CA VAL A 221 -7.46 -2.37 8.37
C VAL A 221 -7.03 -1.88 6.98
N ARG A 222 -7.55 -0.71 6.61
CA ARG A 222 -7.42 -0.18 5.25
C ARG A 222 -6.51 1.01 5.20
N GLY A 223 -5.52 0.98 4.32
CA GLY A 223 -4.57 2.07 4.11
C GLY A 223 -3.13 1.59 4.08
N PRO A 224 -2.17 2.50 3.83
CA PRO A 224 -0.77 2.14 3.67
C PRO A 224 -0.18 1.63 4.99
N VAL A 225 0.79 0.71 4.88
CA VAL A 225 1.70 0.36 5.98
C VAL A 225 2.93 1.25 5.89
N VAL A 226 3.16 2.07 6.90
CA VAL A 226 4.28 3.01 6.99
C VAL A 226 5.17 2.59 8.15
N CYS A 227 6.40 2.20 7.84
CA CYS A 227 7.40 1.82 8.83
C CYS A 227 8.43 2.95 8.98
N LYS A 228 8.54 3.49 10.20
CA LYS A 228 9.47 4.57 10.53
C LYS A 228 10.43 4.11 11.60
N TYR A 229 11.67 4.56 11.50
CA TYR A 229 12.67 4.43 12.55
C TYR A 229 12.95 5.81 13.14
N TRP A 230 12.66 6.00 14.43
CA TRP A 230 12.90 7.28 15.10
C TRP A 230 13.25 7.05 16.58
N ASN A 231 14.22 7.81 17.10
CA ASN A 231 14.69 7.73 18.50
C ASN A 231 15.00 6.31 19.00
N GLY A 232 15.61 5.47 18.16
CA GLY A 232 15.97 4.10 18.54
C GLY A 232 14.84 3.09 18.46
N ARG A 233 13.62 3.50 18.06
CA ARG A 233 12.45 2.63 17.97
C ARG A 233 11.95 2.49 16.54
N SER A 234 11.41 1.32 16.24
CA SER A 234 10.62 1.09 15.03
C SER A 234 9.15 1.31 15.33
N THR A 235 8.49 2.12 14.51
CA THR A 235 7.05 2.37 14.57
C THR A 235 6.44 1.93 13.24
N ILE A 236 5.50 1.00 13.31
CA ILE A 236 4.70 0.55 12.18
C ILE A 236 3.31 1.16 12.35
N ILE A 237 2.88 1.93 11.36
CA ILE A 237 1.55 2.52 11.30
C ILE A 237 0.83 1.87 10.12
N ALA A 238 -0.35 1.33 10.35
CA ALA A 238 -1.17 0.74 9.31
C ALA A 238 -2.59 1.29 9.38
N GLY A 239 -3.19 1.50 8.22
CA GLY A 239 -4.57 1.96 8.11
C GLY A 239 -4.71 3.44 7.70
N ASN A 240 -5.86 4.04 7.99
CA ASN A 240 -6.25 5.38 7.56
C ASN A 240 -6.64 6.29 8.74
N SER A 241 -7.27 7.43 8.47
CA SER A 241 -7.69 8.40 9.49
C SER A 241 -8.79 7.90 10.44
N VAL A 242 -9.48 6.81 10.08
CA VAL A 242 -10.61 6.23 10.85
C VAL A 242 -10.18 4.95 11.56
N LEU A 243 -9.48 4.05 10.87
CA LEU A 243 -8.96 2.81 11.43
C LEU A 243 -7.44 2.81 11.33
N LYS A 244 -6.77 3.09 12.46
CA LYS A 244 -5.31 3.15 12.58
C LYS A 244 -4.81 2.13 13.59
N ILE A 245 -3.87 1.29 13.16
CA ILE A 245 -3.04 0.46 14.03
C ILE A 245 -1.68 1.12 14.15
N VAL A 246 -1.16 1.21 15.38
CA VAL A 246 0.22 1.61 15.66
C VAL A 246 0.90 0.52 16.46
N VAL A 247 2.03 0.04 15.98
CA VAL A 247 2.89 -0.88 16.71
C VAL A 247 4.23 -0.19 16.91
N GLU A 248 4.64 -0.04 18.16
CA GLU A 248 5.95 0.48 18.54
C GLU A 248 6.79 -0.65 19.13
N LEU A 249 7.98 -0.88 18.58
CA LEU A 249 8.86 -2.00 18.92
C LEU A 249 10.34 -1.64 18.77
N GLU A 250 11.21 -2.50 19.30
CA GLU A 250 12.66 -2.47 19.01
C GLU A 250 12.91 -2.79 17.52
N PRO A 251 13.94 -2.21 16.87
CA PRO A 251 14.19 -2.42 15.44
C PRO A 251 14.46 -3.88 15.01
N ASP A 252 14.97 -4.70 15.92
CA ASP A 252 15.16 -6.14 15.71
C ASP A 252 13.90 -6.98 16.03
N ALA A 253 12.79 -6.33 16.40
CA ALA A 253 11.56 -6.96 16.87
C ALA A 253 11.75 -7.85 18.12
N SER A 254 12.73 -7.54 18.98
CA SER A 254 12.91 -8.28 20.24
C SER A 254 11.85 -7.95 21.29
N VAL A 255 11.33 -6.71 21.29
CA VAL A 255 10.40 -6.20 22.30
C VAL A 255 9.33 -5.34 21.66
N VAL A 256 8.07 -5.56 22.05
CA VAL A 256 6.96 -4.62 21.81
C VAL A 256 6.92 -3.61 22.94
N HIS A 257 6.80 -2.33 22.61
CA HIS A 257 6.64 -1.25 23.59
C HIS A 257 5.17 -0.86 23.78
N ARG A 258 4.39 -0.84 22.70
CA ARG A 258 2.97 -0.49 22.71
C ARG A 258 2.29 -0.94 21.43
N VAL A 259 1.00 -1.28 21.55
CA VAL A 259 0.08 -1.42 20.43
C VAL A 259 -1.12 -0.51 20.64
N GLU A 260 -1.48 0.27 19.63
CA GLU A 260 -2.70 1.06 19.59
C GLU A 260 -3.60 0.50 18.49
N LEU A 261 -4.85 0.20 18.85
CA LEU A 261 -5.87 -0.32 17.95
C LEU A 261 -6.98 0.72 17.81
N ALA A 262 -7.52 0.84 16.61
CA ALA A 262 -8.66 1.71 16.35
C ALA A 262 -9.91 1.25 17.13
N ASN A 263 -10.95 2.09 17.11
CA ASN A 263 -12.20 1.82 17.82
C ASN A 263 -12.82 0.47 17.40
N VAL A 264 -13.05 -0.40 18.39
CA VAL A 264 -13.89 -1.59 18.25
C VAL A 264 -15.13 -1.34 19.09
N ASP A 265 -16.31 -1.34 18.45
CA ASP A 265 -17.59 -1.05 19.10
C ASP A 265 -17.56 0.28 19.92
N ASP A 266 -17.01 1.34 19.33
CA ASP A 266 -16.81 2.67 19.94
C ASP A 266 -15.87 2.73 21.16
N VAL A 267 -15.06 1.69 21.38
CA VAL A 267 -14.03 1.66 22.43
C VAL A 267 -12.64 1.68 21.81
N TYR A 268 -11.84 2.67 22.17
CA TYR A 268 -10.42 2.73 21.81
C TYR A 268 -9.64 1.68 22.62
N LEU A 269 -8.98 0.75 21.93
CA LEU A 269 -8.24 -0.34 22.57
C LEU A 269 -6.73 -0.12 22.43
N SER A 270 -5.99 -0.31 23.53
CA SER A 270 -4.53 -0.27 23.51
C SER A 270 -3.93 -1.39 24.33
N SER A 271 -2.72 -1.82 23.97
CA SER A 271 -1.95 -2.81 24.72
C SER A 271 -0.63 -2.21 25.15
N PRO A 272 -0.29 -2.27 26.44
CA PRO A 272 1.09 -2.04 26.85
C PRO A 272 1.99 -3.15 26.28
N GLY A 273 3.27 -2.85 26.10
CA GLY A 273 4.22 -3.75 25.44
C GLY A 273 4.38 -5.11 26.09
N ASN A 274 4.26 -5.20 27.42
CA ASN A 274 4.37 -6.46 28.16
C ASN A 274 3.16 -7.39 28.01
N MET A 275 2.07 -6.93 27.37
CA MET A 275 0.88 -7.71 27.07
C MET A 275 0.80 -8.13 25.59
N ALA A 276 1.87 -7.89 24.85
CA ALA A 276 2.01 -8.27 23.45
C ALA A 276 3.36 -8.94 23.20
N THR A 277 3.38 -9.86 22.25
CA THR A 277 4.59 -10.46 21.71
C THR A 277 4.67 -10.16 20.23
N VAL A 278 5.88 -10.16 19.67
CA VAL A 278 6.10 -9.96 18.24
C VAL A 278 7.03 -11.03 17.71
N THR A 279 6.74 -11.51 16.50
CA THR A 279 7.68 -12.30 15.70
C THR A 279 7.91 -11.58 14.37
N LYS A 280 9.13 -11.68 13.86
CA LYS A 280 9.52 -11.09 12.59
C LYS A 280 9.99 -12.17 11.62
N ALA A 281 9.39 -12.22 10.44
CA ALA A 281 9.77 -13.09 9.33
C ALA A 281 9.98 -12.23 8.07
N GLY A 282 11.24 -12.01 7.68
CA GLY A 282 11.58 -11.04 6.63
C GLY A 282 11.14 -9.62 7.02
N ASN A 283 10.27 -9.01 6.21
CA ASN A 283 9.67 -7.70 6.48
C ASN A 283 8.29 -7.78 7.15
N THR A 284 7.83 -8.98 7.50
CA THR A 284 6.51 -9.20 8.13
C THR A 284 6.65 -9.34 9.65
N TYR A 285 5.79 -8.62 10.37
CA TYR A 285 5.69 -8.57 11.82
C TYR A 285 4.35 -9.16 12.24
N THR A 286 4.37 -10.20 13.06
CA THR A 286 3.16 -10.77 13.66
C THR A 286 3.14 -10.42 15.13
N VAL A 287 2.14 -9.62 15.54
CA VAL A 287 1.97 -9.11 16.89
C VAL A 287 0.72 -9.74 17.49
N ILE A 288 0.88 -10.42 18.63
CA ILE A 288 -0.21 -11.12 19.33
C ILE A 288 -0.27 -10.59 20.75
N GLY A 289 -1.46 -10.29 21.25
CA GLY A 289 -1.58 -9.78 22.60
C GLY A 289 -3.01 -9.61 23.07
N THR A 290 -3.15 -8.82 24.13
CA THR A 290 -4.45 -8.44 24.71
C THR A 290 -4.50 -6.93 24.85
N ALA A 291 -5.50 -6.30 24.24
CA ALA A 291 -5.71 -4.87 24.31
C ALA A 291 -6.89 -4.56 25.22
N SER A 292 -6.83 -3.42 25.91
CA SER A 292 -7.89 -2.96 26.80
C SER A 292 -8.25 -1.50 26.53
N GLY A 293 -9.48 -1.16 26.86
CA GLY A 293 -10.05 0.18 26.78
C GLY A 293 -11.24 0.33 27.72
N GLU A 294 -11.84 1.51 27.72
CA GLU A 294 -12.99 1.86 28.55
C GLU A 294 -14.11 2.39 27.66
N SER A 295 -15.33 1.89 27.85
CA SER A 295 -16.50 2.32 27.08
C SER A 295 -17.11 3.61 27.64
N ASP A 296 -17.65 4.44 26.76
CA ASP A 296 -18.34 5.69 27.11
C ASP A 296 -19.74 5.50 27.72
N THR A 297 -20.08 4.27 28.15
CA THR A 297 -21.34 3.96 28.84
C THR A 297 -21.37 4.54 30.26
N THR A 298 -22.56 4.67 30.86
CA THR A 298 -22.70 5.07 32.27
C THR A 298 -23.37 3.95 33.08
N PRO A 299 -22.66 3.26 34.00
CA PRO A 299 -21.23 3.44 34.33
C PRO A 299 -20.30 2.95 33.21
N PRO A 300 -19.05 3.45 33.16
CA PRO A 300 -18.07 3.00 32.17
C PRO A 300 -17.72 1.53 32.43
N ARG A 301 -17.49 0.80 31.34
CA ARG A 301 -17.16 -0.62 31.38
C ARG A 301 -15.78 -0.84 30.78
N GLN A 302 -14.94 -1.61 31.47
CA GLN A 302 -13.70 -2.08 30.87
C GLN A 302 -13.97 -3.13 29.80
N VAL A 303 -13.33 -2.95 28.65
CA VAL A 303 -13.34 -3.90 27.53
C VAL A 303 -11.92 -4.41 27.36
N THR A 304 -11.76 -5.73 27.31
CA THR A 304 -10.48 -6.38 27.07
C THR A 304 -10.69 -7.44 26.01
N GLU A 305 -9.93 -7.36 24.93
CA GLU A 305 -10.04 -8.26 23.79
C GLU A 305 -8.66 -8.79 23.38
N PRO A 306 -8.55 -10.09 23.03
CA PRO A 306 -7.35 -10.59 22.38
C PRO A 306 -7.23 -10.00 20.98
N PHE A 307 -6.00 -9.84 20.50
CA PHE A 307 -5.75 -9.47 19.11
C PHE A 307 -4.60 -10.26 18.51
N GLU A 308 -4.65 -10.40 17.19
CA GLU A 308 -3.57 -10.91 16.36
C GLU A 308 -3.48 -10.03 15.11
N ILE A 309 -2.30 -9.47 14.85
CA ILE A 309 -2.05 -8.52 13.78
C ILE A 309 -0.80 -8.95 13.02
N SER A 310 -0.92 -9.18 11.73
CA SER A 310 0.19 -9.32 10.80
C SER A 310 0.36 -8.02 10.03
N LEU A 311 1.58 -7.49 9.93
CA LEU A 311 1.93 -6.25 9.20
C LEU A 311 3.20 -6.49 8.40
N THR A 312 3.19 -6.19 7.10
CA THR A 312 4.43 -6.22 6.28
C THR A 312 4.86 -4.81 5.93
N CYS A 313 6.10 -4.47 6.29
CA CYS A 313 6.75 -3.24 5.83
C CYS A 313 7.17 -3.37 4.36
N PRO A 314 7.02 -2.31 3.54
CA PRO A 314 7.56 -2.27 2.18
C PRO A 314 9.10 -2.37 2.15
#